data_AF-A0A067DHI4-F1
#
_entry.id   AF-A0A067DHI4-F1
#
_cell.length_a   1.000
_cell.length_b   1.000
_cell.length_c   1.000
_cell.angle_alpha   90.00
_cell.angle_beta   90.00
_cell.angle_gamma   90.00
#
_symmetry.space_group_name_H-M   'P 1'
#
loop_
_entity.id
_entity.type
_entity.pdbx_description
1 polymer ?
#
loop_
_entity_poly.entity_id
_entity_poly.type
_entity_poly.pdbx_seq_one_letter_code
_entity_poly.pdbx_strand_id
1 'polypeptide(L)'
;MAITLNNGFKMPIIGLGVWRMDESNIRDLIINAIKIGYRHIDCAADYRNEAEVGEALAEAFSTGLVKREDLFITTKLWNSDHGHVLEACKDSLKKLQLDYLDLYLVHFPVATKHTGVGTTDSALDADGVLEIDTTISLETTWHAMEDLVSMGLVRSIGIRLNFVCVHCLVYIIPAFLFKLSFPLAVIVEKTLDQWQVDTSLKLMRGSQFFCLVEFNSGS
;
A
#
# COMPACT_ATOMS: atom_id res chain seq x y z
N MET A 1 -18.98 7.52 0.68
CA MET A 1 -18.33 8.17 -0.47
C MET A 1 -17.15 7.30 -0.89
N ALA A 2 -17.01 6.97 -2.17
CA ALA A 2 -15.98 6.07 -2.68
C ALA A 2 -15.52 6.54 -4.07
N ILE A 3 -14.26 6.29 -4.41
CA ILE A 3 -13.69 6.46 -5.75
C ILE A 3 -13.69 5.10 -6.45
N THR A 4 -13.91 5.10 -7.77
CA THR A 4 -13.78 3.88 -8.58
C THR A 4 -12.37 3.86 -9.14
N LEU A 5 -11.66 2.77 -8.88
CA LEU A 5 -10.34 2.51 -9.44
C LEU A 5 -10.46 2.12 -10.91
N ASN A 6 -9.37 2.24 -11.67
CA ASN A 6 -9.27 1.88 -13.09
C ASN A 6 -9.74 0.45 -13.42
N ASN A 7 -9.66 -0.48 -12.47
CA ASN A 7 -10.09 -1.88 -12.59
C ASN A 7 -11.55 -2.10 -12.14
N GLY A 8 -12.30 -1.02 -11.86
CA GLY A 8 -13.71 -1.03 -11.50
C GLY A 8 -14.01 -1.26 -10.02
N PHE A 9 -13.01 -1.59 -9.18
CA PHE A 9 -13.22 -1.73 -7.74
C PHE A 9 -13.47 -0.36 -7.08
N LYS A 10 -14.26 -0.36 -6.01
CA LYS A 10 -14.60 0.86 -5.27
C LYS A 10 -13.75 0.96 -4.02
N MET A 11 -12.98 2.05 -3.91
CA MET A 11 -12.16 2.38 -2.75
C MET A 11 -12.85 3.46 -1.91
N PRO A 12 -13.09 3.25 -0.60
CA PRO A 12 -13.56 4.31 0.28
C PRO A 12 -12.55 5.46 0.36
N ILE A 13 -13.05 6.68 0.16
CA ILE A 13 -12.19 7.88 0.12
C ILE A 13 -11.61 8.28 1.47
N ILE A 14 -12.15 7.74 2.57
CA ILE A 14 -11.67 7.95 3.93
C ILE A 14 -11.19 6.59 4.40
N GLY A 15 -9.90 6.51 4.73
CA GLY A 15 -9.26 5.34 5.33
C GLY A 15 -8.68 5.68 6.70
N LEU A 16 -8.59 4.67 7.56
CA LEU A 16 -7.87 4.73 8.82
C LEU A 16 -6.44 4.24 8.60
N GLY A 17 -5.45 5.13 8.67
CA GLY A 17 -4.03 4.74 8.71
C GLY A 17 -3.64 4.27 10.11
N VAL A 18 -2.91 3.16 10.21
CA VAL A 18 -2.46 2.58 11.50
C VAL A 18 -0.97 2.81 11.80
N TRP A 19 -0.34 3.75 11.12
CA TRP A 19 1.08 4.06 11.32
C TRP A 19 1.36 4.59 12.73
N ARG A 20 2.42 4.06 13.37
CA ARG A 20 2.88 4.45 14.72
C ARG A 20 1.84 4.35 15.83
N MET A 21 0.85 3.49 15.65
CA MET A 21 -0.09 3.19 16.71
C MET A 21 0.52 2.19 17.69
N ASP A 22 0.25 2.41 18.98
CA ASP A 22 0.62 1.48 20.04
C ASP A 22 -0.17 0.17 19.87
N GLU A 23 0.54 -0.96 19.85
CA GLU A 23 -0.02 -2.32 19.70
C GLU A 23 -1.20 -2.56 20.64
N SER A 24 -1.12 -2.05 21.88
CA SER A 24 -2.16 -2.23 22.90
C SER A 24 -3.50 -1.57 22.56
N ASN A 25 -3.50 -0.56 21.68
CA ASN A 25 -4.69 0.23 21.34
C ASN A 25 -5.24 -0.04 19.94
N ILE A 26 -4.51 -0.75 19.08
CA ILE A 26 -4.89 -0.97 17.67
C ILE A 26 -6.22 -1.73 17.57
N ARG A 27 -6.40 -2.76 18.39
CA ARG A 27 -7.59 -3.59 18.38
C ARG A 27 -8.86 -2.79 18.65
N ASP A 28 -8.91 -2.09 19.78
CA ASP A 28 -10.07 -1.27 20.16
C ASP A 28 -10.32 -0.14 19.14
N LEU A 29 -9.25 0.45 18.60
CA LEU A 29 -9.38 1.48 17.59
C LEU A 29 -10.04 0.96 16.31
N ILE A 30 -9.60 -0.18 15.78
CA ILE A 30 -10.16 -0.78 14.56
C ILE A 30 -11.63 -1.14 14.77
N ILE A 31 -11.95 -1.79 15.89
CA ILE A 31 -13.34 -2.15 16.22
C ILE A 31 -14.22 -0.89 16.31
N ASN A 32 -13.75 0.15 16.98
CA ASN A 32 -14.49 1.41 17.08
C ASN A 32 -14.60 2.12 15.73
N ALA A 33 -13.54 2.13 14.92
CA ALA A 33 -13.56 2.70 13.58
C ALA A 33 -14.61 2.00 12.69
N ILE A 34 -14.67 0.67 12.73
CA ILE A 34 -15.68 -0.09 11.98
C ILE A 34 -17.10 0.26 12.48
N LYS A 35 -17.30 0.36 13.80
CA LYS A 35 -18.59 0.76 14.42
C LYS A 35 -19.06 2.15 13.99
N ILE A 36 -18.16 3.13 13.88
CA ILE A 36 -18.50 4.49 13.45
C ILE A 36 -18.61 4.62 11.92
N GLY A 37 -18.31 3.55 11.16
CA GLY A 37 -18.56 3.49 9.73
C GLY A 37 -17.33 3.52 8.82
N TYR A 38 -16.11 3.42 9.36
CA TYR A 38 -14.92 3.23 8.52
C TYR A 38 -15.02 1.89 7.80
N ARG A 39 -14.65 1.91 6.52
CA ARG A 39 -14.61 0.73 5.64
C ARG A 39 -13.28 0.60 4.91
N HIS A 40 -12.30 1.44 5.22
CA HIS A 40 -10.96 1.35 4.65
C HIS A 40 -9.93 1.44 5.78
N ILE A 41 -9.04 0.46 5.83
CA ILE A 41 -7.93 0.37 6.78
C ILE A 41 -6.63 0.31 5.97
N ASP A 42 -5.70 1.21 6.28
CA ASP A 42 -4.41 1.33 5.62
C ASP A 42 -3.28 0.90 6.56
N CYS A 43 -2.61 -0.19 6.17
CA CYS A 43 -1.52 -0.84 6.86
C CYS A 43 -0.23 -0.77 6.03
N ALA A 44 0.88 -1.28 6.56
CA ALA A 44 2.09 -1.57 5.81
C ALA A 44 2.92 -2.60 6.58
N ALA A 45 3.71 -3.42 5.87
CA ALA A 45 4.64 -4.35 6.52
C ALA A 45 5.58 -3.63 7.50
N ASP A 46 6.06 -2.44 7.13
CA ASP A 46 6.96 -1.61 7.95
C ASP A 46 6.36 -1.07 9.25
N TYR A 47 5.03 -1.07 9.36
CA TYR A 47 4.40 -0.59 10.59
C TYR A 47 4.50 -1.61 11.72
N ARG A 48 4.91 -2.85 11.40
CA ARG A 48 5.12 -3.97 12.34
C ARG A 48 3.89 -4.29 13.20
N ASN A 49 2.71 -3.91 12.74
CA ASN A 49 1.46 -4.06 13.48
C ASN A 49 0.34 -4.76 12.69
N GLU A 50 0.68 -5.45 11.60
CA GLU A 50 -0.28 -6.19 10.78
C GLU A 50 -0.93 -7.36 11.54
N ALA A 51 -0.23 -7.94 12.53
CA ALA A 51 -0.75 -9.06 13.32
C ALA A 51 -1.91 -8.60 14.22
N GLU A 52 -1.73 -7.49 14.92
CA GLU A 52 -2.70 -6.86 15.80
C GLU A 52 -3.92 -6.36 15.01
N VAL A 53 -3.68 -5.83 13.81
CA VAL A 53 -4.75 -5.51 12.86
C VAL A 53 -5.53 -6.78 12.48
N GLY A 54 -4.82 -7.87 12.16
CA GLY A 54 -5.44 -9.14 11.79
C GLY A 54 -6.31 -9.73 12.88
N GLU A 55 -5.86 -9.67 14.14
CA GLU A 55 -6.66 -10.09 15.29
C GLU A 55 -7.96 -9.27 15.42
N ALA A 56 -7.86 -7.95 15.25
CA ALA A 56 -9.03 -7.06 15.30
C ALA A 56 -10.02 -7.32 14.15
N LEU A 57 -9.51 -7.60 12.95
CA LEU A 57 -10.33 -7.98 11.79
C LEU A 57 -11.03 -9.33 12.02
N ALA A 58 -10.31 -10.33 12.52
CA ALA A 58 -10.86 -11.64 12.82
C ALA A 58 -11.98 -11.56 13.88
N GLU A 59 -11.82 -10.71 14.91
CA GLU A 59 -12.88 -10.41 15.86
C GLU A 59 -14.07 -9.71 15.20
N ALA A 60 -13.83 -8.69 14.37
CA ALA A 60 -14.90 -7.97 13.68
C ALA A 60 -15.73 -8.90 12.77
N PHE A 61 -15.08 -9.87 12.10
CA PHE A 61 -15.76 -10.85 11.26
C PHE A 61 -16.51 -11.91 12.09
N SER A 62 -15.88 -12.48 13.11
CA SER A 62 -16.49 -13.52 13.95
C SER A 62 -17.67 -13.03 14.78
N THR A 63 -17.64 -11.76 15.21
CA THR A 63 -18.77 -11.11 15.91
C THR A 63 -19.88 -10.64 14.96
N GLY A 64 -19.67 -10.73 13.65
CA GLY A 64 -20.61 -10.25 12.64
C GLY A 64 -20.73 -8.72 12.58
N LEU A 65 -19.76 -7.99 13.12
CA LEU A 65 -19.73 -6.52 13.07
C LEU A 65 -19.66 -6.00 11.63
N VAL A 66 -18.95 -6.72 10.76
CA VAL A 66 -18.77 -6.41 9.35
C VAL A 66 -18.40 -7.68 8.58
N LYS A 67 -18.64 -7.71 7.27
CA LYS A 67 -18.15 -8.80 6.41
C LYS A 67 -16.82 -8.42 5.76
N ARG A 68 -16.04 -9.42 5.32
CA ARG A 68 -14.75 -9.16 4.66
C ARG A 68 -14.93 -8.30 3.41
N GLU A 69 -15.95 -8.55 2.60
CA GLU A 69 -16.24 -7.80 1.38
C GLU A 69 -16.71 -6.36 1.60
N ASP A 70 -17.10 -6.00 2.83
CA ASP A 70 -17.48 -4.63 3.18
C ASP A 70 -16.26 -3.76 3.51
N LEU A 71 -15.10 -4.37 3.79
CA LEU A 71 -13.86 -3.68 4.10
C LEU A 71 -12.94 -3.61 2.89
N PHE A 72 -12.23 -2.49 2.78
CA PHE A 72 -11.14 -2.25 1.86
C PHE A 72 -9.83 -2.25 2.66
N ILE A 73 -8.99 -3.26 2.47
CA ILE A 73 -7.72 -3.40 3.21
C ILE A 73 -6.55 -3.10 2.28
N THR A 74 -5.74 -2.12 2.68
CA THR A 74 -4.51 -1.73 2.00
C THR A 74 -3.30 -2.14 2.81
N THR A 75 -2.29 -2.75 2.19
CA THR A 75 -0.95 -2.87 2.79
C THR A 75 0.15 -2.64 1.73
N LYS A 76 1.43 -2.64 2.15
CA LYS A 76 2.54 -2.14 1.35
C LYS A 76 3.75 -3.08 1.41
N LEU A 77 4.30 -3.41 0.24
CA LEU A 77 5.53 -4.16 0.01
C LEU A 77 6.75 -3.35 0.44
N TRP A 78 7.52 -3.85 1.41
CA TRP A 78 8.72 -3.16 1.89
C TRP A 78 9.90 -3.22 0.90
N ASN A 79 10.83 -2.26 1.04
CA ASN A 79 11.92 -2.03 0.08
C ASN A 79 12.86 -3.21 -0.07
N SER A 80 13.10 -3.97 1.00
CA SER A 80 13.98 -5.15 0.98
C SER A 80 13.32 -6.38 0.34
N ASP A 81 12.02 -6.31 0.01
CA ASP A 81 11.24 -7.42 -0.53
C ASP A 81 10.90 -7.25 -2.02
N HIS A 82 11.52 -6.29 -2.72
CA HIS A 82 11.27 -6.04 -4.15
C HIS A 82 11.54 -7.26 -5.06
N GLY A 83 12.40 -8.20 -4.63
CA GLY A 83 12.67 -9.48 -5.28
C GLY A 83 11.90 -10.67 -4.71
N HIS A 84 11.08 -10.45 -3.68
CA HIS A 84 10.37 -11.46 -2.88
C HIS A 84 8.88 -11.11 -2.70
N VAL A 85 8.29 -10.54 -3.75
CA VAL A 85 6.93 -9.93 -3.73
C VAL A 85 5.85 -10.92 -3.29
N LEU A 86 5.90 -12.16 -3.78
CA LEU A 86 4.92 -13.20 -3.45
C LEU A 86 5.02 -13.64 -1.99
N GLU A 87 6.23 -13.86 -1.51
CA GLU A 87 6.50 -14.26 -0.14
C GLU A 87 6.09 -13.16 0.83
N ALA A 88 6.44 -11.90 0.55
CA ALA A 88 6.05 -10.74 1.35
C ALA A 88 4.54 -10.52 1.37
N CYS A 89 3.85 -10.66 0.23
CA CYS A 89 2.39 -10.57 0.18
C CYS A 89 1.73 -11.66 1.02
N LYS A 90 2.20 -12.91 0.93
CA LYS A 90 1.70 -14.03 1.74
C LYS A 90 1.95 -13.83 3.24
N ASP A 91 3.09 -13.26 3.61
CA ASP A 91 3.39 -12.93 5.00
C ASP A 91 2.41 -11.88 5.55
N SER A 92 2.17 -10.79 4.82
CA SER A 92 1.16 -9.79 5.20
C SER A 92 -0.25 -10.38 5.27
N LEU A 93 -0.67 -11.20 4.28
CA LEU A 93 -1.97 -11.90 4.32
C LEU A 93 -2.10 -12.79 5.56
N LYS A 94 -1.04 -13.52 5.91
CA LYS A 94 -1.00 -14.38 7.10
C LYS A 94 -1.14 -13.55 8.39
N LYS A 95 -0.38 -12.46 8.52
CA LYS A 95 -0.45 -11.55 9.69
C LYS A 95 -1.83 -10.92 9.83
N LEU A 96 -2.39 -10.43 8.72
CA LEU A 96 -3.71 -9.82 8.66
C LEU A 96 -4.85 -10.86 8.77
N GLN A 97 -4.54 -12.15 8.69
CA GLN A 97 -5.51 -13.26 8.70
C GLN A 97 -6.56 -13.12 7.58
N LEU A 98 -6.10 -12.81 6.36
CA LEU A 98 -6.94 -12.59 5.18
C LEU A 98 -6.56 -13.54 4.03
N ASP A 99 -7.54 -13.84 3.18
CA ASP A 99 -7.32 -14.59 1.94
C ASP A 99 -6.89 -13.69 0.76
N TYR A 100 -7.25 -12.40 0.81
CA TYR A 100 -6.91 -11.42 -0.23
C TYR A 100 -6.80 -9.98 0.32
N LEU A 101 -6.07 -9.14 -0.39
CA LEU A 101 -5.96 -7.69 -0.18
C LEU A 101 -6.79 -6.92 -1.22
N ASP A 102 -7.37 -5.79 -0.83
CA ASP A 102 -8.06 -4.92 -1.80
C ASP A 102 -7.06 -4.06 -2.58
N LEU A 103 -5.99 -3.65 -1.91
CA LEU A 103 -4.91 -2.89 -2.51
C LEU A 103 -3.55 -3.27 -1.91
N TYR A 104 -2.56 -3.54 -2.79
CA TYR A 104 -1.17 -3.75 -2.39
C TYR A 104 -0.26 -2.75 -3.09
N LEU A 105 0.52 -2.00 -2.32
CA LEU A 105 1.35 -0.92 -2.85
C LEU A 105 2.83 -1.26 -2.74
N VAL A 106 3.62 -0.93 -3.76
CA VAL A 106 5.07 -0.77 -3.60
C VAL A 106 5.28 0.37 -2.61
N HIS A 107 5.93 0.10 -1.47
CA HIS A 107 6.12 1.08 -0.41
C HIS A 107 6.99 2.21 -0.98
N PHE A 108 8.29 2.03 -1.23
CA PHE A 108 9.08 3.01 -2.00
C PHE A 108 9.58 2.38 -3.31
N PRO A 109 9.70 3.15 -4.42
CA PRO A 109 10.19 2.62 -5.70
C PRO A 109 11.73 2.47 -5.72
N VAL A 110 12.31 1.95 -4.64
CA VAL A 110 13.76 1.74 -4.47
C VAL A 110 13.98 0.40 -3.80
N ALA A 111 14.55 -0.55 -4.53
CA ALA A 111 14.93 -1.84 -3.98
C ALA A 111 16.16 -1.69 -3.07
N THR A 112 16.11 -2.30 -1.89
CA THR A 112 17.24 -2.40 -0.98
C THR A 112 17.64 -3.85 -0.81
N LYS A 113 18.83 -4.10 -0.27
CA LYS A 113 19.28 -5.45 0.04
C LYS A 113 18.25 -6.20 0.87
N HIS A 114 18.01 -7.46 0.48
CA HIS A 114 17.06 -8.32 1.16
C HIS A 114 17.52 -8.62 2.59
N THR A 115 16.63 -8.38 3.55
CA THR A 115 16.87 -8.58 4.99
C THR A 115 16.09 -9.76 5.56
N GLY A 116 15.31 -10.45 4.72
CA GLY A 116 14.42 -11.53 5.11
C GLY A 116 12.97 -11.07 5.16
N VAL A 117 12.07 -11.88 4.59
CA VAL A 117 10.64 -11.60 4.58
C VAL A 117 10.10 -11.44 6.00
N GLY A 118 9.33 -10.39 6.22
CA GLY A 118 8.74 -10.06 7.52
C GLY A 118 9.66 -9.26 8.44
N THR A 119 10.92 -9.02 8.03
CA THR A 119 11.77 -7.99 8.60
C THR A 119 11.58 -6.69 7.81
N THR A 120 11.66 -5.55 8.48
CA THR A 120 11.55 -4.24 7.79
C THR A 120 12.79 -3.38 7.99
N ASP A 121 13.92 -4.03 8.30
CA ASP A 121 15.17 -3.33 8.53
C ASP A 121 15.74 -2.81 7.21
N SER A 122 16.34 -1.63 7.28
CA SER A 122 17.06 -1.01 6.15
C SER A 122 18.54 -1.34 6.28
N ALA A 123 19.04 -2.24 5.42
CA ALA A 123 20.46 -2.60 5.41
C ALA A 123 21.33 -1.40 5.03
N LEU A 124 22.43 -1.22 5.76
CA LEU A 124 23.43 -0.19 5.49
C LEU A 124 24.72 -0.83 4.98
N ASP A 125 25.41 -0.15 4.07
CA ASP A 125 26.72 -0.52 3.58
C ASP A 125 27.83 -0.16 4.58
N ALA A 126 29.10 -0.36 4.18
CA ALA A 126 30.26 -0.10 5.02
C ALA A 126 30.41 1.39 5.42
N ASP A 127 29.84 2.30 4.64
CA ASP A 127 29.88 3.74 4.86
C ASP A 127 28.65 4.23 5.67
N GLY A 128 27.75 3.32 6.07
CA GLY A 128 26.52 3.62 6.79
C GLY A 128 25.42 4.19 5.89
N VAL A 129 25.54 4.02 4.57
CA VAL A 129 24.55 4.47 3.58
C VAL A 129 23.61 3.30 3.24
N LEU A 130 22.36 3.60 2.89
CA LEU A 130 21.38 2.57 2.50
C LEU A 130 21.92 1.69 1.37
N GLU A 131 21.98 0.39 1.59
CA GLU A 131 22.47 -0.58 0.60
C GLU A 131 21.37 -0.84 -0.44
N ILE A 132 21.39 -0.05 -1.52
CA ILE A 132 20.46 -0.15 -2.65
C ILE A 132 20.83 -1.35 -3.51
N ASP A 133 19.84 -2.20 -3.80
CA ASP A 133 20.01 -3.30 -4.75
C ASP A 133 19.69 -2.81 -6.16
N THR A 134 20.74 -2.62 -6.96
CA THR A 134 20.63 -2.15 -8.35
C THR A 134 20.35 -3.27 -9.34
N THR A 135 20.33 -4.53 -8.90
CA THR A 135 20.04 -5.69 -9.77
C THR A 135 18.54 -5.93 -9.92
N ILE A 136 17.73 -5.38 -9.02
CA ILE A 136 16.26 -5.49 -9.04
C ILE A 136 15.68 -4.22 -9.62
N SER A 137 15.01 -4.34 -10.77
CA SER A 137 14.31 -3.23 -11.40
C SER A 137 12.89 -3.09 -10.85
N LEU A 138 12.33 -1.88 -10.91
CA LEU A 138 10.91 -1.66 -10.60
C LEU A 138 9.99 -2.42 -11.56
N GLU A 139 10.41 -2.63 -12.82
CA GLU A 139 9.70 -3.43 -13.84
C GLU A 139 9.53 -4.88 -13.39
N THR A 140 10.62 -5.50 -12.92
CA THR A 140 10.57 -6.86 -12.38
C THR A 140 9.70 -6.97 -11.13
N THR A 141 9.77 -5.99 -10.22
CA THR A 141 8.89 -5.95 -9.04
C THR A 141 7.42 -5.81 -9.46
N TRP A 142 7.13 -4.98 -10.46
CA TRP A 142 5.78 -4.74 -10.92
C TRP A 142 5.15 -5.95 -11.60
N HIS A 143 5.88 -6.66 -12.46
CA HIS A 143 5.37 -7.92 -13.02
C HIS A 143 5.04 -8.94 -11.94
N ALA A 144 5.87 -9.03 -10.90
CA ALA A 144 5.55 -9.88 -9.75
C ALA A 144 4.29 -9.41 -8.99
N MET A 145 4.03 -8.10 -8.93
CA MET A 145 2.78 -7.55 -8.38
C MET A 145 1.57 -7.89 -9.27
N GLU A 146 1.72 -7.84 -10.60
CA GLU A 146 0.68 -8.24 -11.57
C GLU A 146 0.33 -9.74 -11.45
N ASP A 147 1.33 -10.58 -11.17
CA ASP A 147 1.11 -12.00 -10.88
C ASP A 147 0.25 -12.20 -9.63
N LEU A 148 0.40 -11.37 -8.58
CA LEU A 148 -0.47 -11.44 -7.39
C LEU A 148 -1.94 -11.18 -7.72
N VAL A 149 -2.21 -10.27 -8.66
CA VAL A 149 -3.56 -9.99 -9.15
C VAL A 149 -4.09 -11.20 -9.92
N SER A 150 -3.28 -11.77 -10.79
CA SER A 150 -3.63 -12.97 -11.57
C SER A 150 -3.90 -14.19 -10.67
N MET A 151 -3.21 -14.29 -9.54
CA MET A 151 -3.42 -15.33 -8.51
C MET A 151 -4.63 -15.06 -7.61
N GLY A 152 -5.26 -13.88 -7.68
CA GLY A 152 -6.38 -13.48 -6.83
C GLY A 152 -6.00 -13.13 -5.39
N LEU A 153 -4.70 -13.01 -5.08
CA LEU A 153 -4.22 -12.61 -3.76
C LEU A 153 -4.44 -11.11 -3.49
N VAL A 154 -4.50 -10.32 -4.56
CA VAL A 154 -4.68 -8.87 -4.50
C VAL A 154 -5.66 -8.43 -5.58
N ARG A 155 -6.60 -7.54 -5.26
CA ARG A 155 -7.55 -6.98 -6.25
C ARG A 155 -6.95 -5.87 -7.09
N SER A 156 -6.19 -4.99 -6.45
CA SER A 156 -5.60 -3.80 -7.07
C SER A 156 -4.16 -3.63 -6.61
N ILE A 157 -3.29 -3.16 -7.50
CA ILE A 157 -1.88 -2.90 -7.19
C ILE A 157 -1.51 -1.47 -7.50
N GLY A 158 -0.50 -0.96 -6.81
CA GLY A 158 -0.08 0.42 -6.98
C GLY A 158 1.30 0.73 -6.44
N ILE A 159 1.66 2.01 -6.51
CA ILE A 159 2.90 2.53 -5.95
C ILE A 159 2.54 3.67 -4.99
N ARG A 160 3.14 3.64 -3.80
CA ARG A 160 2.98 4.70 -2.82
C ARG A 160 3.97 5.82 -3.13
N LEU A 161 3.44 6.98 -3.53
CA LEU A 161 4.25 8.15 -3.85
C LEU A 161 4.29 9.14 -2.70
N ASN A 162 5.49 9.55 -2.33
CA ASN A 162 5.71 10.77 -1.56
C ASN A 162 6.04 11.92 -2.52
N PHE A 163 5.65 13.15 -2.20
CA PHE A 163 5.72 14.32 -3.09
C PHE A 163 7.15 14.62 -3.61
N VAL A 164 8.20 14.28 -2.85
CA VAL A 164 9.61 14.37 -3.31
C VAL A 164 9.90 13.44 -4.50
N CYS A 165 9.25 12.28 -4.55
CA CYS A 165 9.40 11.31 -5.65
C CYS A 165 8.64 11.73 -6.92
N VAL A 166 7.65 12.63 -6.83
CA VAL A 166 6.86 13.06 -8.00
C VAL A 166 7.76 13.71 -9.04
N HIS A 167 8.76 14.49 -8.63
CA HIS A 167 9.68 15.15 -9.56
C HIS A 167 10.67 14.17 -10.21
N CYS A 168 11.13 13.16 -9.47
CA CYS A 168 11.99 12.10 -10.00
C CYS A 168 11.24 11.17 -10.97
N LEU A 169 9.94 10.99 -10.76
CA LEU A 169 9.14 10.01 -11.50
C LEU A 169 8.44 10.58 -12.74
N VAL A 170 8.41 11.90 -12.98
CA VAL A 170 8.00 12.44 -14.30
C VAL A 170 8.87 11.86 -15.43
N TYR A 171 10.09 11.41 -15.12
CA TYR A 171 10.99 10.76 -16.07
C TYR A 171 10.88 9.22 -16.08
N ILE A 172 10.48 8.59 -14.97
CA ILE A 172 10.44 7.13 -14.82
C ILE A 172 9.07 6.57 -15.22
N ILE A 173 7.99 7.26 -14.85
CA ILE A 173 6.60 6.84 -15.12
C ILE A 173 6.31 6.72 -16.62
N PRO A 174 6.72 7.65 -17.52
CA PRO A 174 6.47 7.47 -18.94
C PRO A 174 7.19 6.24 -19.51
N ALA A 175 8.46 6.00 -19.15
CA ALA A 175 9.20 4.83 -19.65
C ALA A 175 8.67 3.50 -19.10
N PHE A 176 8.10 3.52 -17.89
CA PHE A 176 7.55 2.38 -17.19
C PHE A 176 6.11 2.05 -17.64
N LEU A 177 5.24 3.06 -17.77
CA LEU A 177 3.83 2.89 -18.16
C LEU A 177 3.64 2.26 -19.55
N PHE A 178 4.57 2.50 -20.49
CA PHE A 178 4.48 1.92 -21.84
C PHE A 178 4.67 0.40 -21.88
N LYS A 179 5.10 -0.23 -20.77
CA LYS A 179 5.37 -1.67 -20.69
C LYS A 179 4.41 -2.45 -19.80
N LEU A 180 3.48 -1.77 -19.12
CA LEU A 180 2.62 -2.43 -18.14
C LEU A 180 1.43 -3.11 -18.81
N SER A 181 1.12 -4.33 -18.34
CA SER A 181 -0.05 -5.08 -18.82
C SER A 181 -1.31 -4.75 -18.02
N PHE A 182 -1.15 -4.23 -16.80
CA PHE A 182 -2.25 -3.81 -15.93
C PHE A 182 -2.25 -2.29 -15.66
N PRO A 183 -3.44 -1.68 -15.50
CA PRO A 183 -3.55 -0.25 -15.24
C PRO A 183 -3.07 0.10 -13.82
N LEU A 184 -2.19 1.08 -13.70
CA LEU A 184 -1.51 1.49 -12.46
C LEU A 184 -2.42 2.39 -11.60
N ALA A 185 -2.72 1.96 -10.37
CA ALA A 185 -3.28 2.85 -9.35
C ALA A 185 -2.13 3.51 -8.58
N VAL A 186 -1.97 4.84 -8.65
CA VAL A 186 -0.94 5.55 -7.88
C VAL A 186 -1.59 6.23 -6.69
N ILE A 187 -1.12 5.91 -5.48
CA ILE A 187 -1.59 6.57 -4.26
C ILE A 187 -0.48 7.48 -3.74
N VAL A 188 -0.74 8.78 -3.74
CA VAL A 188 0.11 9.80 -3.12
C VAL A 188 -0.38 10.00 -1.69
N GLU A 189 0.46 9.69 -0.70
CA GLU A 189 0.19 9.96 0.71
C GLU A 189 0.74 11.34 1.07
N LYS A 190 -0.12 12.27 1.52
CA LYS A 190 0.32 13.60 2.00
C LYS A 190 0.40 13.63 3.52
N THR A 191 1.59 13.86 4.06
CA THR A 191 1.78 14.48 5.38
C THR A 191 1.62 16.01 5.23
N LEU A 192 0.90 16.63 6.18
CA LEU A 192 0.30 17.96 6.06
C LEU A 192 1.25 19.17 5.93
N ASP A 193 2.58 18.99 5.87
CA ASP A 193 3.49 20.12 6.17
C ASP A 193 4.08 20.88 4.99
N GLN A 194 3.84 20.54 3.71
CA GLN A 194 4.50 21.28 2.62
C GLN A 194 3.66 21.50 1.34
N TRP A 195 3.24 22.77 1.19
CA TRP A 195 3.04 23.58 -0.02
C TRP A 195 1.95 23.19 -1.06
N GLN A 196 1.22 24.22 -1.51
CA GLN A 196 0.25 24.20 -2.62
C GLN A 196 0.99 24.28 -3.97
N VAL A 197 0.74 23.33 -4.88
CA VAL A 197 0.99 23.55 -6.32
C VAL A 197 -0.17 23.01 -7.15
N ASP A 198 -0.49 23.82 -8.13
CA ASP A 198 -1.59 23.81 -9.09
C ASP A 198 -1.44 22.70 -10.14
N THR A 199 -2.22 21.64 -9.98
CA THR A 199 -2.70 20.77 -11.06
C THR A 199 -4.14 20.43 -10.68
N SER A 200 -4.97 20.04 -11.65
CA SER A 200 -6.43 19.81 -11.54
C SER A 200 -6.88 18.67 -10.60
N LEU A 201 -6.11 18.42 -9.54
CA LEU A 201 -6.40 17.63 -8.36
C LEU A 201 -7.57 18.23 -7.56
N LYS A 202 -8.60 17.42 -7.33
CA LYS A 202 -9.58 17.71 -6.28
C LYS A 202 -8.97 17.37 -4.91
N LEU A 203 -8.62 18.41 -4.15
CA LEU A 203 -8.12 18.34 -2.78
C LEU A 203 -9.27 18.52 -1.77
N MET A 204 -9.33 17.71 -0.71
CA MET A 204 -10.17 17.95 0.49
C MET A 204 -9.32 17.80 1.78
N ARG A 205 -9.78 18.31 2.95
CA ARG A 205 -9.01 18.56 4.20
C ARG A 205 -9.23 17.49 5.35
N GLY A 206 -8.27 17.25 6.29
CA GLY A 206 -8.03 15.98 7.06
C GLY A 206 -6.52 15.60 7.31
N SER A 207 -6.17 14.81 8.34
CA SER A 207 -4.78 14.69 8.87
C SER A 207 -3.80 13.76 8.11
N GLN A 208 -4.31 12.93 7.22
CA GLN A 208 -3.56 12.15 6.21
C GLN A 208 -4.50 12.03 5.01
N PHE A 209 -4.06 12.41 3.82
CA PHE A 209 -4.84 12.19 2.60
C PHE A 209 -4.16 11.22 1.68
N PHE A 210 -4.99 10.37 1.11
CA PHE A 210 -4.72 9.62 -0.09
C PHE A 210 -5.16 10.47 -1.27
N CYS A 211 -4.22 10.89 -2.12
CA CYS A 211 -4.54 11.42 -3.43
C CYS A 211 -4.26 10.33 -4.47
N LEU A 212 -5.32 9.77 -5.05
CA LEU A 212 -5.20 8.83 -6.16
C LEU A 212 -4.87 9.60 -7.43
N VAL A 213 -3.77 9.24 -8.09
CA VAL A 213 -3.43 9.65 -9.44
C VAL A 213 -3.51 8.39 -10.30
N GLU A 214 -4.40 8.37 -11.29
CA GLU A 214 -4.47 7.24 -12.22
C GLU A 214 -3.79 7.64 -13.52
N PHE A 215 -2.90 6.76 -14.01
CA PHE A 215 -2.34 6.87 -15.34
C PHE A 215 -2.99 5.77 -16.20
N ASN A 216 -3.85 6.17 -17.13
CA ASN A 216 -4.34 5.25 -18.15
C ASN A 216 -3.22 5.05 -19.17
N SER A 217 -2.91 3.78 -19.49
CA SER A 217 -2.17 3.44 -20.71
C SER A 217 -3.07 3.79 -21.90
N GLY A 218 -2.96 5.03 -22.36
CA GLY A 218 -3.64 5.48 -23.56
C GLY A 218 -3.10 4.74 -24.78
N SER A 219 -4.01 4.17 -25.56
CA SER A 219 -3.83 3.79 -26.96
C SER A 219 -3.35 4.95 -27.82
#